data_AF-A0A1J4XRN8-F1
#
_entry.id   AF-A0A1J4XRN8-F1
#
_cell.length_a   1.000
_cell.length_b   1.000
_cell.length_c   1.000
_cell.angle_alpha   90.00
_cell.angle_beta   90.00
_cell.angle_gamma   90.00
#
_symmetry.space_group_name_H-M   'P 1'
#
loop_
_entity.id
_entity.type
_entity.pdbx_description
1 polymer ?
#
loop_
_entity_poly.entity_id
_entity_poly.type
_entity_poly.pdbx_seq_one_letter_code
_entity_poly.pdbx_strand_id
1 'polypeptide(L)' 'MNEFFTTEDAAKYLNVTPSRIRQLIAEKRLPSEKFGRDHMILESDLAEFAKIGKKKTGRPKKER' A
#
# COMPACT_ATOMS: atom_id res chain seq x y z
N MET A 1 -8.71 -4.66 17.91
CA MET A 1 -7.28 -5.02 18.00
C MET A 1 -6.62 -4.37 16.81
N ASN A 2 -5.52 -3.64 16.99
CA ASN A 2 -4.78 -3.05 15.87
C ASN A 2 -3.80 -4.10 15.38
N GLU A 3 -4.17 -4.80 14.30
CA GLU A 3 -3.29 -5.76 13.65
C GLU A 3 -2.35 -5.01 12.71
N PHE A 4 -1.06 -5.30 12.82
CA PHE A 4 -0.02 -4.72 11.98
C PHE A 4 0.40 -5.75 10.93
N PHE A 5 0.44 -5.31 9.68
CA PHE A 5 0.90 -6.09 8.56
C PHE A 5 2.33 -5.70 8.21
N THR A 6 3.18 -6.69 8.02
CA THR A 6 4.49 -6.47 7.40
C THR A 6 4.31 -6.09 5.92
N THR A 7 5.36 -5.56 5.29
CA THR A 7 5.30 -5.31 3.83
C THR A 7 5.03 -6.56 3.00
N GLU A 8 5.39 -7.76 3.49
CA GLU A 8 5.12 -9.02 2.78
C GLU A 8 3.66 -9.45 2.93
N ASP A 9 3.08 -9.32 4.12
CA ASP A 9 1.69 -9.69 4.36
C ASP A 9 0.74 -8.69 3.71
N ALA A 10 1.06 -7.39 3.76
CA ALA A 10 0.35 -6.36 3.02
C ALA A 10 0.37 -6.60 1.50
N ALA A 11 1.49 -7.10 0.97
CA ALA A 11 1.62 -7.44 -0.43
C ALA A 11 0.70 -8.62 -0.83
N LYS A 12 0.62 -9.66 0.00
CA LYS A 12 -0.31 -10.78 -0.20
C LYS A 12 -1.76 -10.29 -0.16
N TYR A 13 -2.10 -9.46 0.82
CA TYR A 13 -3.45 -8.92 1.00
C TYR A 13 -3.91 -8.08 -0.21
N LEU A 14 -3.06 -7.18 -0.71
CA LEU A 14 -3.39 -6.32 -1.86
C LEU A 14 -3.14 -6.98 -3.23
N ASN A 15 -2.68 -8.24 -3.23
CA ASN A 15 -2.24 -8.98 -4.40
C ASN A 15 -1.29 -8.15 -5.28
N VAL A 16 -0.18 -7.72 -4.68
CA VAL A 16 0.90 -6.94 -5.33
C VAL A 16 2.26 -7.47 -4.86
N THR A 17 3.35 -6.94 -5.40
CA THR A 17 4.69 -7.28 -4.93
C THR A 17 5.08 -6.47 -3.68
N PRO A 18 5.93 -6.99 -2.78
CA PRO A 18 6.45 -6.23 -1.65
C PRO A 18 7.20 -4.95 -2.06
N SER A 19 7.85 -4.98 -3.23
CA SER A 19 8.48 -3.80 -3.82
C SER A 19 7.45 -2.71 -4.13
N ARG A 20 6.25 -3.08 -4.63
CA ARG A 20 5.16 -2.13 -4.88
C ARG A 20 4.64 -1.51 -3.57
N ILE A 21 4.53 -2.29 -2.49
CA ILE A 21 4.17 -1.76 -1.17
C ILE A 21 5.19 -0.74 -0.68
N ARG A 22 6.49 -1.08 -0.74
CA ARG A 22 7.58 -0.14 -0.39
C ARG A 22 7.54 1.14 -1.23
N GLN A 23 7.23 1.03 -2.51
CA GLN A 23 7.04 2.19 -3.38
C GLN A 23 5.86 3.05 -2.92
N LEU A 24 4.70 2.45 -2.60
CA LEU A 24 3.54 3.19 -2.11
C LEU A 24 3.82 3.92 -0.80
N ILE A 25 4.58 3.30 0.09
CA ILE A 25 5.07 3.91 1.33
C ILE A 25 5.99 5.10 1.02
N ALA A 26 6.96 4.91 0.11
CA ALA A 26 7.89 5.97 -0.30
C ALA A 26 7.16 7.15 -0.97
N GLU A 27 6.12 6.87 -1.76
CA GLU A 27 5.24 7.88 -2.37
C GLU A 27 4.26 8.51 -1.36
N LYS A 28 4.31 8.14 -0.07
CA LYS A 28 3.37 8.57 0.99
C LYS A 28 1.89 8.28 0.66
N ARG A 29 1.64 7.28 -0.17
CA ARG A 29 0.29 6.85 -0.57
C ARG A 29 -0.30 5.78 0.34
N LEU A 30 0.56 5.08 1.07
CA LEU A 30 0.18 4.09 2.07
C LEU A 30 0.86 4.48 3.39
N PRO A 31 0.11 4.78 4.45
CA PRO A 31 0.68 5.02 5.77
C PRO A 31 1.42 3.78 6.27
N SER A 32 2.57 3.99 6.91
CA SER A 32 3.30 2.92 7.57
C SER A 32 4.13 3.48 8.70
N GLU A 33 4.32 2.69 9.75
CA GLU A 33 5.24 2.97 10.83
C GLU A 33 6.54 2.19 10.62
N LYS A 34 7.67 2.87 10.80
CA LYS A 34 8.98 2.23 10.67
C LYS A 34 9.37 1.57 11.99
N PHE A 35 9.45 0.24 11.99
CA PHE A 35 9.95 -0.54 13.12
C PHE A 35 11.32 -1.13 12.75
N GLY A 36 12.38 -0.39 13.11
CA GLY A 36 13.75 -0.77 12.80
C GLY A 36 14.02 -0.74 11.29
N ARG A 37 14.24 -1.92 10.69
CA ARG A 37 14.46 -2.07 9.25
C ARG A 37 13.16 -2.21 8.46
N ASP A 38 12.10 -2.67 9.12
CA ASP A 38 10.86 -3.04 8.46
C ASP A 38 9.80 -1.94 8.60
N HIS A 39 8.83 -1.98 7.69
CA HIS A 39 7.65 -1.12 7.73
C HIS A 39 6.43 -1.95 8.15
N MET A 40 5.75 -1.47 9.17
CA MET A 40 4.50 -2.00 9.68
C MET A 40 3.35 -1.13 9.18
N ILE A 41 2.32 -1.76 8.63
CA ILE A 41 1.14 -1.08 8.08
C ILE A 41 -0.05 -1.49 8.95
N LEU A 42 -0.85 -0.52 9.39
CA LEU A 42 -2.07 -0.82 10.12
C LEU A 42 -3.07 -1.51 9.19
N GLU A 43 -3.74 -2.55 9.69
CA GLU A 43 -4.80 -3.25 8.95
C GLU A 43 -5.88 -2.28 8.45
N SER A 44 -6.27 -1.30 9.28
CA SER A 44 -7.26 -0.29 8.92
C SER A 44 -6.87 0.50 7.67
N ASP A 45 -5.61 0.93 7.62
CA ASP A 45 -5.08 1.75 6.52
C ASP A 45 -4.95 0.90 5.25
N LEU A 46 -4.55 -0.36 5.41
CA LEU A 46 -4.45 -1.33 4.32
C LEU A 46 -5.82 -1.64 3.71
N ALA A 47 -6.82 -1.86 4.56
CA ALA A 47 -8.20 -2.11 4.15
C ALA A 47 -8.84 -0.88 3.50
N GLU A 48 -8.58 0.33 4.02
CA GLU A 48 -9.02 1.58 3.41
C GLU A 48 -8.39 1.77 2.02
N PHE A 49 -7.08 1.53 1.90
CA PHE A 49 -6.38 1.58 0.62
C PHE A 49 -6.94 0.57 -0.39
N ALA A 50 -7.29 -0.65 0.06
CA ALA A 50 -7.94 -1.65 -0.78
C ALA A 50 -9.32 -1.19 -1.29
N LYS A 51 -10.11 -0.52 -0.44
CA LYS A 51 -11.44 0.02 -0.78
C LYS A 51 -11.38 1.17 -1.78
N ILE A 52 -10.47 2.13 -1.56
CA ILE A 52 -10.26 3.27 -2.48
C ILE A 52 -9.77 2.78 -3.85
N GLY A 53 -9.11 1.64 -3.87
CA GLY A 53 -8.68 0.95 -5.07
C GLY A 53 -7.41 1.55 -5.69
N LYS A 54 -6.81 0.79 -6.60
CA LYS A 54 -5.64 1.20 -7.38
C LYS A 54 -6.09 2.30 -8.36
N LYS A 55 -6.06 3.59 -7.97
CA LYS A 55 -6.19 4.69 -8.94
C LYS A 55 -5.18 4.41 -10.05
N LYS A 56 -5.67 4.19 -11.28
CA LYS A 56 -4.84 3.95 -12.45
C LYS A 56 -4.03 5.22 -12.70
N THR A 57 -2.81 5.27 -12.17
CA THR A 57 -1.83 6.28 -12.57
C THR A 57 -1.35 5.88 -13.95
N GLY A 58 -1.95 6.45 -14.99
CA GLY A 58 -1.64 6.19 -16.39
C GLY A 58 -1.68 7.49 -17.17
N ARG A 59 -1.20 7.44 -18.42
CA ARG A 59 -1.29 8.57 -19.36
C ARG A 59 -2.73 9.10 -19.39
N PRO A 60 -2.96 10.42 -19.37
CA PRO A 60 -4.29 10.98 -19.61
C PRO A 60 -4.89 10.33 -20.85
N LYS A 61 -6.16 9.90 -20.78
CA LYS A 61 -6.87 9.45 -21.98
C LYS A 61 -6.82 10.60 -22.98
N LYS A 62 -6.31 10.34 -24.18
CA LYS A 62 -6.40 11.29 -25.28
C LYS A 62 -7.89 11.43 -25.58
N GLU A 63 -8.49 12.58 -25.26
CA GLU A 63 -9.83 12.91 -25.73
C GLU A 63 -9.80 12.84 -27.27
N ARG A 64 -10.79 12.15 -27.83
CA ARG A 64 -10.88 11.84 -29.25
C ARG A 64 -11.74 12.88 -29.95
#